data_AF-A0A7Y4UKD8-F1
#
_entry.id   AF-A0A7Y4UKD8-F1
#
_cell.length_a   1.000
_cell.length_b   1.000
_cell.length_c   1.000
_cell.angle_alpha   90.00
_cell.angle_beta   90.00
_cell.angle_gamma   90.00
#
_symmetry.space_group_name_H-M   'P 1'
#
loop_
_entity.id
_entity.type
_entity.pdbx_description
1 polymer ?
#
loop_
_entity_poly.entity_id
_entity_poly.type
_entity_poly.pdbx_seq_one_letter_code
_entity_poly.pdbx_strand_id
1 'polypeptide(L)' 'MTLSLLKATIGTLDESTKKRIRALPKQQIETLCLTIRDFTTHADLQQWLSDNAVAA' A
#
# COMPACT_ATOMS: atom_id res chain seq x y z
N MET A 1 11.17 3.13 -0.32
CA MET A 1 10.96 3.17 -1.79
C MET A 1 9.51 2.92 -2.19
N THR A 2 8.74 2.15 -1.42
CA THR A 2 7.34 1.75 -1.69
C THR A 2 6.38 2.93 -1.92
N LEU A 3 6.41 3.96 -1.07
CA LEU A 3 5.50 5.13 -1.20
C LEU A 3 5.65 5.88 -2.53
N SER A 4 6.87 5.95 -3.08
CA SER A 4 7.11 6.61 -4.36
C SER A 4 6.55 5.80 -5.52
N LEU A 5 6.62 4.47 -5.44
CA LEU A 5 6.01 3.56 -6.42
C LEU A 5 4.48 3.66 -6.36
N LEU A 6 3.88 3.67 -5.17
CA LEU A 6 2.42 3.86 -5.05
C LEU A 6 1.97 5.19 -5.62
N LYS A 7 2.74 6.25 -5.37
CA LYS A 7 2.44 7.56 -5.95
C LYS A 7 2.54 7.55 -7.48
N ALA A 8 3.45 6.78 -8.04
CA ALA A 8 3.61 6.63 -9.49
C ALA A 8 2.52 5.74 -10.11
N THR A 9 2.11 4.66 -9.43
CA THR A 9 1.12 3.70 -9.95
C THR A 9 -0.31 4.19 -9.77
N ILE A 10 -0.65 4.75 -8.60
CA ILE A 10 -2.03 5.11 -8.24
C ILE A 10 -2.23 6.63 -8.06
N GLY A 11 -1.16 7.42 -8.18
CA GLY A 11 -1.25 8.87 -8.13
C GLY A 11 -1.25 9.43 -6.71
N THR A 12 -2.21 10.29 -6.39
CA THR A 12 -2.21 11.02 -5.11
C THR A 12 -2.63 10.13 -3.95
N LEU A 13 -1.65 9.70 -3.15
CA LEU A 13 -1.90 9.05 -1.87
C LEU A 13 -2.29 10.07 -0.80
N ASP A 14 -3.40 9.80 -0.11
CA ASP A 14 -3.78 10.48 1.12
C ASP A 14 -2.79 10.24 2.26
N GLU A 15 -2.66 11.22 3.15
CA GLU A 15 -1.79 11.13 4.33
C GLU A 15 -2.14 9.94 5.24
N SER A 16 -3.42 9.59 5.34
CA SER A 16 -3.90 8.41 6.10
C SER A 16 -3.34 7.10 5.53
N THR A 17 -3.35 6.97 4.21
CA THR A 17 -2.81 5.81 3.48
C THR A 17 -1.29 5.71 3.67
N LYS A 18 -0.58 6.84 3.60
CA LYS A 18 0.87 6.88 3.87
C LYS A 18 1.20 6.48 5.30
N LYS A 19 0.43 6.92 6.29
CA LYS A 19 0.59 6.52 7.70
C LYS A 19 0.40 5.01 7.88
N ARG A 20 -0.66 4.44 7.29
CA ARG A 20 -0.90 2.99 7.33
C ARG A 20 0.26 2.21 6.72
N ILE A 21 0.73 2.60 5.53
CA ILE A 21 1.86 1.94 4.86
C ILE A 21 3.15 2.01 5.69
N ARG A 22 3.40 3.15 6.36
CA ARG A 22 4.56 3.31 7.26
C ARG A 22 4.46 2.49 8.54
N ALA A 23 3.25 2.16 8.98
CA ALA A 23 3.00 1.32 10.15
C ALA A 23 3.07 -0.17 9.83
N LEU A 24 3.10 -0.56 8.55
CA LEU A 24 3.19 -1.98 8.16
C LEU A 24 4.57 -2.55 8.51
N PRO A 25 4.63 -3.82 8.96
CA PRO A 25 5.88 -4.53 9.14
C PRO A 25 6.61 -4.69 7.80
N LYS A 26 7.95 -4.76 7.86
CA LYS A 26 8.82 -4.80 6.67
C LYS A 26 8.44 -5.89 5.67
N GLN A 27 8.06 -7.07 6.16
CA GLN A 27 7.60 -8.20 5.34
C GLN A 27 6.35 -7.84 4.51
N GLN A 28 5.37 -7.15 5.11
CA GLN A 28 4.18 -6.70 4.38
C GLN A 28 4.50 -5.56 3.40
N ILE A 29 5.46 -4.69 3.72
CA ILE A 29 5.92 -3.66 2.77
C ILE A 29 6.59 -4.30 1.55
N GLU A 30 7.32 -5.40 1.72
CA GLU A 30 7.91 -6.16 0.62
C GLU A 30 6.83 -6.85 -0.23
N THR A 31 5.83 -7.49 0.40
CA THR A 31 4.66 -8.03 -0.31
C THR A 31 3.92 -6.95 -1.08
N LEU A 32 3.68 -5.79 -0.46
CA LEU A 32 3.06 -4.63 -1.09
C LEU A 32 3.84 -4.19 -2.33
N CYS A 33 5.17 -4.11 -2.26
CA CYS A 33 6.02 -3.77 -3.42
C CYS A 33 5.89 -4.76 -4.58
N LEU A 34 5.55 -6.03 -4.31
CA LEU A 34 5.36 -7.04 -5.35
C LEU A 34 3.95 -6.94 -5.96
N THR A 35 2.92 -6.80 -5.14
CA THR A 35 1.51 -6.76 -5.58
C THR A 35 1.07 -5.39 -6.10
N ILE A 36 1.80 -4.32 -5.80
CA ILE A 36 1.47 -2.97 -6.27
C ILE A 36 1.42 -2.84 -7.80
N ARG A 37 2.13 -3.70 -8.54
CA ARG A 37 2.06 -3.71 -10.01
C ARG A 37 0.72 -4.22 -10.52
N ASP A 38 0.02 -5.03 -9.73
CA ASP A 38 -1.32 -5.53 -10.05
C ASP A 38 -2.41 -4.53 -9.64
N PHE A 39 -2.09 -3.52 -8.82
CA PHE A 39 -3.07 -2.50 -8.42
C PHE A 39 -3.32 -1.54 -9.58
N THR A 40 -4.55 -1.58 -10.08
CA THR A 40 -5.00 -0.70 -11.15
C THR A 40 -5.74 0.52 -10.60
N THR A 41 -6.27 0.44 -9.37
CA THR A 41 -7.05 1.52 -8.76
C THR A 41 -6.68 1.77 -7.29
N HIS A 42 -7.10 2.94 -6.78
CA HIS A 42 -6.96 3.28 -5.36
C HIS A 42 -7.77 2.35 -4.46
N ALA A 43 -8.84 1.74 -4.99
CA ALA A 43 -9.65 0.76 -4.27
C ALA A 43 -8.89 -0.53 -3.99
N ASP A 44 -8.10 -1.03 -4.95
CA ASP A 44 -7.27 -2.24 -4.77
C ASP A 44 -6.27 -2.07 -3.63
N LEU A 45 -5.64 -0.89 -3.57
CA LEU A 45 -4.73 -0.54 -2.48
C LEU A 45 -5.46 -0.47 -1.13
N GLN A 46 -6.61 0.22 -1.06
CA GLN A 46 -7.38 0.32 0.18
C GLN A 46 -7.85 -1.05 0.66
N GLN A 47 -8.25 -1.92 -0.26
CA GLN A 47 -8.68 -3.28 0.04
C GLN A 47 -7.52 -4.12 0.56
N TRP A 48 -6.37 -4.10 -0.12
CA TRP A 48 -5.16 -4.80 0.33
C TRP A 48 -4.69 -4.30 1.70
N LEU A 49 -4.70 -2.98 1.91
CA LEU A 49 -4.35 -2.39 3.21
C LEU A 49 -5.34 -2.77 4.31
N SER A 50 -6.60 -3.02 3.98
CA SER A 50 -7.61 -3.44 4.97
C SER A 50 -7.48 -4.92 5.31
N ASP A 51 -7.17 -5.75 4.32
CA ASP A 51 -6.87 -7.17 4.50
C ASP A 51 -5.59 -7.41 5.31
N ASN A 52 -4.55 -6.61 5.06
CA ASN A 52 -3.23 -6.77 5.69
C ASN A 52 -3.05 -5.96 6.99
N ALA A 53 -3.86 -4.93 7.24
CA ALA A 53 -3.83 -4.17 8.51
C ALA A 53 -4.59 -4.84 9.66
N VAL A 54 -5.42 -5.85 9.38
CA VAL A 54 -6.19 -6.61 10.40
C VAL A 54 -5.43 -7.86 10.87
N ALA A 55 -4.26 -8.16 10.33
CA ALA A 55 -3.38 -9.19 10.86
C ALA A 55 -2.61 -8.66 12.09
N ALA A 56 -3.33 -8.51 13.20
CA ALA A 56 -2.78 -8.41 14.54
C ALA A 56 -2.54 -9.80 15.14
#